data_AF-A0A847UIZ8-F1
#
_entry.id   AF-A0A847UIZ8-F1
#
_cell.length_a   1.000
_cell.length_b   1.000
_cell.length_c   1.000
_cell.angle_alpha   90.00
_cell.angle_beta   90.00
_cell.angle_gamma   90.00
#
_symmetry.space_group_name_H-M   'P 1'
#
loop_
_entity.id
_entity.type
_entity.pdbx_description
1 polymer ?
#
loop_
_entity_poly.entity_id
_entity_poly.type
_entity_poly.pdbx_seq_one_letter_code
_entity_poly.pdbx_strand_id
1 'polypeptide(L)' 'MELADLLSKTLETDDQDVWENERIPTSVRRFGVRLHTSGLSIRETVAILELLGVDHSHGAVWNWVHTLS' A
#
# COMPACT_ATOMS: atom_id res chain seq x y z
N MET A 1 -12.61 14.46 -13.97
CA MET A 1 -11.84 14.16 -12.75
C MET A 1 -10.78 13.16 -13.17
N GLU A 2 -9.50 13.52 -13.09
CA GLU A 2 -8.42 12.59 -13.45
C GLU A 2 -8.26 11.51 -12.38
N LEU A 3 -7.80 10.32 -12.79
CA LEU A 3 -7.46 9.22 -11.89
C LEU A 3 -6.47 9.68 -10.80
N ALA A 4 -5.54 10.55 -11.15
CA ALA A 4 -4.59 11.18 -10.23
C ALA A 4 -5.29 11.96 -9.10
N ASP A 5 -6.39 12.64 -9.41
CA ASP A 5 -7.16 13.45 -8.46
C ASP A 5 -7.92 12.56 -7.46
N LEU A 6 -8.48 11.44 -7.95
CA LEU A 6 -9.13 10.44 -7.11
C LEU A 6 -8.14 9.72 -6.19
N LEU A 7 -6.97 9.35 -6.74
CA LEU A 7 -5.90 8.70 -5.98
C LEU A 7 -5.33 9.64 -4.92
N SER A 8 -5.09 10.91 -5.25
CA SER A 8 -4.63 11.90 -4.27
C SER A 8 -5.61 12.00 -3.10
N LYS A 9 -6.90 12.15 -3.39
CA LYS A 9 -7.95 12.32 -2.38
C LYS A 9 -8.21 11.07 -1.52
N THR A 10 -7.94 9.87 -2.03
CA THR A 10 -8.05 8.60 -1.27
C THR A 10 -6.77 8.22 -0.53
N LEU A 11 -5.63 8.78 -0.93
CA LEU A 11 -4.32 8.53 -0.33
C LEU A 11 -3.83 9.68 0.57
N GLU A 12 -4.53 10.82 0.60
CA GLU A 12 -4.43 11.85 1.64
C GLU A 12 -4.90 11.28 2.99
N THR A 13 -4.10 10.39 3.55
CA THR A 13 -4.09 10.06 4.96
C THR A 13 -3.00 10.91 5.60
N ASP A 14 -3.37 11.70 6.59
CA ASP A 14 -2.50 12.46 7.49
C ASP A 14 -1.50 11.49 8.17
N ASP A 15 -0.39 11.19 7.49
CA ASP A 15 0.66 10.33 8.02
C ASP A 15 1.96 11.09 7.75
N GLN A 16 2.13 12.15 8.52
CA GLN A 16 3.40 12.82 8.78
C GLN A 16 4.30 11.89 9.62
N ASP A 17 4.40 10.62 9.24
CA ASP A 17 5.14 9.59 9.96
C ASP A 17 6.60 9.73 9.54
N VAL A 18 7.33 10.40 10.43
CA VAL A 18 8.75 10.72 10.30
C VAL A 18 9.56 9.43 10.17
N TRP A 19 10.31 9.39 9.08
CA TRP A 19 10.91 8.25 8.39
C TRP A 19 12.15 7.61 9.04
N GLU A 20 12.19 7.47 10.36
CA GLU A 20 13.47 7.19 11.03
C GLU A 20 13.70 5.73 11.47
N ASN A 21 12.69 4.82 11.43
CA ASN A 21 12.89 3.49 12.04
C ASN A 21 12.26 2.28 11.33
N GLU A 22 11.43 2.44 10.30
CA GLU A 22 10.87 1.32 9.53
C GLU A 22 11.36 1.33 8.08
N ARG A 23 11.89 0.18 7.65
CA ARG A 23 12.48 -0.03 6.31
C ARG A 23 11.48 0.18 5.16
N ILE A 24 10.17 0.30 5.46
CA ILE A 24 9.06 0.44 4.52
C ILE A 24 8.00 1.39 5.13
N PRO A 25 7.53 2.40 4.38
CA PRO A 25 6.45 3.28 4.80
C PRO A 25 5.22 2.57 5.37
N THR A 26 4.71 3.01 6.52
CA THR A 26 3.40 2.58 7.05
C THR A 26 2.27 2.90 6.07
N SER A 27 2.35 4.03 5.37
CA SER A 27 1.41 4.41 4.31
C SER A 27 1.37 3.41 3.15
N VAL A 28 2.52 2.90 2.71
CA VAL A 28 2.63 1.86 1.66
C VAL A 28 2.03 0.54 2.14
N ARG A 29 2.32 0.14 3.38
CA ARG A 29 1.76 -1.10 3.95
C ARG A 29 0.24 -1.03 4.07
N ARG A 30 -0.30 0.08 4.61
CA ARG A 30 -1.74 0.34 4.68
C ARG A 30 -2.38 0.43 3.30
N PHE A 31 -1.69 1.01 2.32
CA PHE A 31 -2.15 1.02 0.94
C PHE A 31 -2.26 -0.40 0.36
N GLY A 32 -1.25 -1.25 0.56
CA GLY A 32 -1.31 -2.67 0.19
C GLY A 32 -2.48 -3.41 0.85
N VAL A 33 -2.74 -3.16 2.14
CA VAL A 33 -3.92 -3.72 2.83
C VAL A 33 -5.22 -3.24 2.19
N ARG A 34 -5.37 -1.94 1.90
CA ARG A 34 -6.57 -1.38 1.25
C ARG A 34 -6.83 -1.95 -0.15
N LEU A 35 -5.78 -2.19 -0.93
CA LEU A 35 -5.91 -2.84 -2.24
C LEU A 35 -6.50 -4.25 -2.08
N HIS A 36 -5.98 -5.04 -1.14
CA HIS A 36 -6.49 -6.39 -0.89
C HIS A 36 -7.94 -6.38 -0.36
N THR A 37 -8.25 -5.52 0.62
CA THR A 37 -9.63 -5.41 1.16
C THR A 37 -10.64 -4.90 0.15
N SER A 38 -10.19 -4.20 -0.90
CA SER A 38 -11.01 -3.80 -2.05
C SER A 38 -11.30 -4.96 -3.02
N GLY A 39 -10.79 -6.17 -2.74
CA GLY A 39 -11.08 -7.40 -3.49
C GLY A 39 -9.94 -7.89 -4.39
N LEU A 40 -8.79 -7.22 -4.39
CA LEU A 40 -7.64 -7.67 -5.17
C LEU A 40 -6.96 -8.86 -4.48
N SER A 41 -6.48 -9.82 -5.26
CA SER A 41 -5.59 -10.85 -4.74
C SER A 41 -4.26 -10.26 -4.26
N ILE A 42 -3.52 -11.01 -3.44
CA ILE A 42 -2.15 -10.62 -3.03
C ILE A 42 -1.24 -10.42 -4.24
N ARG A 43 -1.41 -11.24 -5.29
CA ARG A 43 -0.60 -11.13 -6.52
C ARG A 43 -0.89 -9.84 -7.28
N GLU A 44 -2.16 -9.48 -7.42
CA GLU A 44 -2.57 -8.21 -8.03
C GLU A 44 -2.12 -7.01 -7.19
N THR A 45 -2.18 -7.13 -5.86
CA THR A 45 -1.68 -6.10 -4.94
C THR A 45 -0.17 -5.87 -5.13
N VAL A 46 0.63 -6.94 -5.21
CA VAL A 46 2.07 -6.85 -5.50
C VAL A 46 2.32 -6.19 -6.85
N ALA A 47 1.60 -6.61 -7.90
CA ALA A 47 1.76 -6.03 -9.23
C ALA A 47 1.47 -4.52 -9.27
N ILE A 48 0.47 -4.05 -8.53
CA ILE A 48 0.19 -2.61 -8.42
C ILE A 48 1.30 -1.89 -7.66
N LEU A 49 1.84 -2.47 -6.59
CA LEU A 49 2.97 -1.88 -5.86
C LEU A 49 4.22 -1.79 -6.76
N GLU A 50 4.52 -2.83 -7.53
CA GLU A 50 5.61 -2.83 -8.51
C GLU A 50 5.42 -1.71 -9.57
N LEU A 51 4.20 -1.51 -10.08
CA LEU A 51 3.87 -0.42 -11.00
C LEU A 51 4.09 0.97 -10.39
N LEU A 52 3.99 1.10 -9.06
CA LEU A 52 4.25 2.32 -8.30
C LEU A 52 5.73 2.44 -7.86
N GLY A 53 6.61 1.53 -8.31
CA GLY A 53 8.03 1.53 -7.97
C GLY A 53 8.35 0.91 -6.61
N VAL A 54 7.40 0.20 -6.01
CA VAL A 54 7.51 -0.45 -4.70
C VAL A 54 7.70 -1.95 -4.90
N ASP A 55 8.97 -2.39 -4.97
CA ASP A 55 9.30 -3.82 -5.12
C ASP A 55 9.24 -4.57 -3.79
N HIS A 56 8.30 -5.52 -3.66
CA HIS A 56 8.09 -6.30 -2.46
C HIS A 56 7.68 -7.74 -2.75
N SER A 57 8.08 -8.65 -1.85
CA SER A 57 7.67 -10.04 -1.95
C SER A 57 6.18 -10.21 -1.63
N HIS A 58 5.57 -11.22 -2.25
CA HIS A 58 4.20 -11.63 -1.94
C HIS A 58 4.02 -11.97 -0.44
N GLY A 59 5.06 -12.54 0.19
CA GLY A 59 5.06 -12.83 1.63
C GLY A 59 5.04 -11.57 2.50
N ALA A 60 5.71 -10.50 2.08
CA ALA A 60 5.67 -9.22 2.79
C ALA A 60 4.26 -8.61 2.75
N VAL A 61 3.65 -8.55 1.56
CA VAL A 61 2.27 -8.05 1.40
C VAL A 61 1.27 -8.90 2.16
N TRP A 62 1.40 -10.22 2.12
CA TRP A 62 0.58 -11.15 2.91
C TRP A 62 0.72 -10.88 4.41
N ASN A 63 1.94 -10.67 4.90
CA ASN A 63 2.17 -10.34 6.30
C ASN A 63 1.50 -9.02 6.69
N TRP A 64 1.54 -7.98 5.84
CA TRP A 64 0.84 -6.72 6.13
C TRP A 64 -0.66 -6.93 6.21
N VAL A 65 -1.25 -7.65 5.26
CA VAL A 65 -2.68 -7.97 5.26
C VAL A 65 -3.10 -8.66 6.56
N HIS A 66 -2.28 -9.57 7.09
CA HIS A 66 -2.60 -10.29 8.32
C HIS A 66 -2.25 -9.57 9.62
N THR A 67 -1.31 -8.62 9.60
CA THR A 67 -0.87 -7.90 10.81
C THR A 67 -1.50 -6.52 10.97
N LEU A 68 -2.00 -5.92 9.88
CA LEU A 68 -2.57 -4.56 9.85
C LEU A 68 -4.07 -4.52 9.47
N SER A 69 -4.71 -5.65 9.16
CA SER A 69 -6.19 -5.72 8.99
C SER A 69 -6.92 -5.60 10.31
#